data_AF-A0A3N5MGM0-F1
#
_entry.id   AF-A0A3N5MGM0-F1
#
_cell.length_a   1.000
_cell.length_b   1.000
_cell.length_c   1.000
_cell.angle_alpha   90.00
_cell.angle_beta   90.00
_cell.angle_gamma   90.00
#
_symmetry.space_group_name_H-M   'P 1'
#
loop_
_entity.id
_entity.type
_entity.pdbx_description
1 polymer ?
#
loop_
_entity_poly.entity_id
_entity_poly.type
_entity_poly.pdbx_seq_one_letter_code
_entity_poly.pdbx_strand_id
1 'polypeptide(L)'
;MDRNVQEEYATKLTLIGIFIAFFTAFISNHRLWQSNRKTYTLNLFDLIQLALSTFRLGRLIAFDEVTKPLRQPFAVTVPDETGAGETVAARKESGVRKSIGQLLSCPICAGTWIAAGLVYGLYALPTPTRVFMAIMSSVGAAEIIHAITEALSWGAQAARKFSGNHHGDDM
;
A
#
# COMPACT_ATOMS: atom_id res chain seq x y z
N MET A 1 12.60 29.22 6.13
CA MET A 1 11.85 27.97 5.93
C MET A 1 10.76 27.92 6.97
N ASP A 2 9.49 27.79 6.57
CA ASP A 2 8.35 27.89 7.48
C ASP A 2 8.41 26.84 8.60
N ARG A 3 8.07 27.26 9.83
CA ARG A 3 8.06 26.39 11.03
C ARG A 3 7.25 25.11 10.81
N ASN A 4 6.11 25.23 10.12
CA ASN A 4 5.24 24.10 9.78
C ASN A 4 5.91 23.10 8.81
N VAL A 5 6.76 23.58 7.91
CA VAL A 5 7.52 22.74 6.98
C VAL A 5 8.64 22.03 7.75
N GLN A 6 9.34 22.73 8.65
CA GLN A 6 10.37 22.12 9.51
C GLN A 6 9.80 20.99 10.37
N GLU A 7 8.62 21.18 10.97
CA GLU A 7 7.93 20.13 11.75
C GLU A 7 7.53 18.90 10.90
N GLU A 8 7.09 19.12 9.66
CA GLU A 8 6.79 18.03 8.72
C GLU A 8 8.06 17.24 8.35
N TYR A 9 9.16 17.93 8.02
CA TYR A 9 10.44 17.30 7.71
C TYR A 9 10.99 16.52 8.91
N ALA A 10 10.94 17.10 10.11
CA ALA A 10 11.36 16.43 11.33
C ALA A 10 10.55 15.15 11.57
N THR A 11 9.22 15.19 11.36
CA THR A 11 8.38 13.99 11.51
C THR A 11 8.71 12.92 10.48
N LYS A 12 8.97 13.29 9.23
CA LYS A 12 9.38 12.32 8.20
C LYS A 12 10.70 11.64 8.56
N LEU A 13 11.66 12.41 9.06
CA LEU A 13 12.94 11.87 9.53
C LEU A 13 12.76 10.97 10.75
N THR A 14 11.86 11.30 11.69
CA THR A 14 11.58 10.42 12.83
C THR A 14 10.90 9.14 12.38
N LEU A 15 9.96 9.17 11.42
CA LEU A 15 9.36 7.94 10.86
C LEU A 15 10.40 7.04 10.20
N ILE A 16 11.31 7.60 9.40
CA ILE A 16 12.43 6.86 8.81
C ILE A 16 13.33 6.28 9.91
N GLY A 17 13.66 7.10 10.91
CA GLY A 17 14.44 6.67 12.08
C GLY A 17 13.79 5.52 12.84
N ILE A 18 12.47 5.56 13.05
CA ILE A 18 11.68 4.49 13.67
C ILE A 18 11.75 3.22 12.83
N PHE A 19 11.58 3.33 11.51
CA PHE A 19 11.67 2.18 10.61
C PHE A 19 13.04 1.51 10.69
N ILE A 20 14.12 2.30 10.63
CA ILE A 20 15.50 1.81 10.73
C ILE A 20 15.75 1.22 12.12
N ALA A 21 15.26 1.85 13.19
CA ALA A 21 15.40 1.35 14.56
C ALA A 21 14.68 0.01 14.75
N PHE A 22 13.49 -0.17 14.18
CA PHE A 22 12.82 -1.47 14.18
C PHE A 22 13.63 -2.53 13.43
N PHE A 23 14.20 -2.18 12.28
CA PHE A 23 15.04 -3.09 11.50
C PHE A 23 16.31 -3.49 12.24
N THR A 24 17.01 -2.55 12.88
CA THR A 24 18.23 -2.83 13.66
C THR A 24 17.93 -3.61 14.93
N ALA A 25 16.84 -3.30 15.63
CA ALA A 25 16.38 -4.05 16.79
C ALA A 25 16.01 -5.50 16.41
N PHE A 26 15.30 -5.68 15.29
CA PHE A 26 14.96 -6.99 14.76
C PHE A 26 16.21 -7.83 14.46
N ILE A 27 17.21 -7.26 13.76
CA ILE A 27 18.48 -7.96 13.48
C ILE A 27 19.23 -8.32 14.76
N SER A 28 19.30 -7.39 15.71
CA SER A 28 20.02 -7.59 16.98
C SER A 28 19.38 -8.69 17.82
N ASN A 29 18.05 -8.70 17.89
CA ASN A 29 17.29 -9.72 18.61
C ASN A 29 17.31 -11.08 17.88
N HIS A 30 17.37 -11.10 16.55
CA HIS A 30 17.50 -12.32 15.76
C HIS A 30 18.81 -13.07 16.04
N ARG A 31 19.89 -12.37 16.41
CA ARG A 31 21.14 -13.02 16.85
C ARG A 31 20.98 -13.80 18.16
N LEU A 32 20.11 -13.33 19.07
CA LEU A 32 19.84 -14.00 20.35
C LEU A 32 18.88 -15.20 20.20
N TRP A 33 18.03 -15.18 19.16
CA TRP A 33 16.97 -16.17 18.95
C TRP A 33 17.40 -17.38 18.09
N GLN A 34 18.63 -17.36 17.57
CA GLN A 34 19.12 -18.31 16.57
C GLN A 34 19.43 -19.73 17.10
N SER A 35 19.35 -19.96 18.41
CA SER A 35 19.78 -21.23 19.02
C SER A 35 18.93 -22.45 18.61
N ASN A 36 17.71 -22.29 18.08
CA ASN A 36 16.82 -23.44 17.77
C ASN A 36 15.79 -23.26 16.63
N ARG A 37 15.91 -22.28 15.74
CA ARG A 37 14.90 -22.02 14.68
C ARG A 37 15.42 -22.36 13.27
N LYS A 38 14.63 -23.11 12.50
CA LYS A 38 14.90 -23.43 11.08
C LYS A 38 15.06 -22.14 10.27
N THR A 39 16.16 -22.01 9.54
CA THR A 39 16.41 -20.92 8.59
C THR A 39 15.31 -20.90 7.53
N TYR A 40 14.54 -19.81 7.49
CA TYR A 40 13.56 -19.61 6.44
C TYR A 40 14.25 -19.12 5.16
N THR A 41 14.11 -19.89 4.08
CA THR A 41 14.56 -19.51 2.74
C THR A 41 13.40 -18.92 1.96
N LEU A 42 13.54 -17.68 1.51
CA LEU A 42 12.56 -17.03 0.64
C LEU A 42 12.66 -17.63 -0.76
N ASN A 43 11.68 -18.43 -1.14
CA ASN A 43 11.56 -18.90 -2.52
C ASN A 43 10.83 -17.87 -3.39
N LEU A 44 10.90 -18.02 -4.72
CA LEU A 44 10.22 -17.13 -5.67
C LEU A 44 8.71 -17.03 -5.41
N PHE A 45 8.07 -18.15 -5.07
CA PHE A 45 6.64 -18.17 -4.71
C PHE A 45 6.34 -17.29 -3.49
N ASP A 46 7.18 -17.35 -2.46
CA ASP A 46 7.01 -16.53 -1.26
C ASP A 46 7.20 -15.04 -1.55
N LEU A 47 8.13 -14.69 -2.45
CA LEU A 47 8.33 -13.32 -2.90
C LEU A 47 7.11 -12.79 -3.67
N ILE A 48 6.50 -13.61 -4.53
CA ILE A 48 5.26 -13.26 -5.24
C ILE A 48 4.12 -13.07 -4.24
N GLN A 49 3.98 -13.99 -3.28
CA GLN A 49 2.95 -13.91 -2.25
C GLN A 49 3.12 -12.66 -1.38
N LEU A 50 4.37 -12.35 -1.01
CA LEU A 50 4.72 -11.14 -0.28
C LEU A 50 4.37 -9.89 -1.10
N ALA A 51 4.80 -9.81 -2.36
CA ALA A 51 4.52 -8.69 -3.22
C ALA A 51 3.01 -8.43 -3.38
N LEU A 52 2.21 -9.46 -3.68
CA LEU A 52 0.76 -9.34 -3.85
C LEU A 52 0.05 -8.99 -2.54
N SER A 53 0.47 -9.60 -1.43
CA SER A 53 -0.11 -9.28 -0.11
C SER A 53 0.20 -7.85 0.31
N THR A 54 1.44 -7.39 0.13
CA THR A 54 1.85 -6.00 0.39
C THR A 54 1.11 -5.01 -0.51
N PHE A 55 0.98 -5.32 -1.80
CA PHE A 55 0.19 -4.51 -2.74
C PHE A 55 -1.25 -4.33 -2.25
N ARG A 56 -1.92 -5.45 -1.93
CA ARG A 56 -3.31 -5.42 -1.47
C ARG A 56 -3.47 -4.66 -0.16
N LEU A 57 -2.63 -4.96 0.82
CA LEU A 57 -2.70 -4.32 2.14
C LEU A 57 -2.39 -2.83 2.08
N GLY A 58 -1.41 -2.42 1.26
CA GLY A 58 -1.10 -1.02 1.06
C GLY A 58 -2.29 -0.24 0.50
N ARG A 59 -2.97 -0.79 -0.51
CA ARG A 59 -4.18 -0.21 -1.10
C ARG A 59 -5.39 -0.27 -0.17
N LEU A 60 -5.55 -1.35 0.58
CA LEU A 60 -6.59 -1.48 1.59
C LEU A 60 -6.45 -0.41 2.69
N ILE A 61 -5.23 -0.15 3.13
CA ILE A 61 -4.98 0.96 4.06
C ILE A 61 -5.24 2.30 3.39
N ALA A 62 -4.76 2.53 2.17
CA ALA A 62 -4.81 3.84 1.54
C ALA A 62 -6.18 4.26 1.00
N PHE A 63 -6.95 3.32 0.47
CA PHE A 63 -8.11 3.62 -0.36
C PHE A 63 -9.40 2.94 0.12
N ASP A 64 -9.37 1.70 0.59
CA ASP A 64 -10.60 0.95 0.91
C ASP A 64 -11.45 1.59 2.01
N GLU A 65 -12.75 1.67 1.79
CA GLU A 65 -13.70 2.24 2.76
C GLU A 65 -13.70 1.54 4.13
N VAL A 66 -13.33 0.25 4.17
CA VAL A 66 -13.18 -0.50 5.42
C VAL A 66 -12.19 0.17 6.39
N THR A 67 -11.14 0.83 5.87
CA THR A 67 -10.14 1.53 6.69
C THR A 67 -10.44 3.02 6.89
N LYS A 68 -11.57 3.52 6.37
CA LYS A 68 -11.99 4.93 6.51
C LYS A 68 -12.06 5.38 7.97
N PRO A 69 -12.59 4.62 8.95
CA PRO A 69 -12.60 5.04 10.35
C PRO A 69 -11.21 5.29 10.93
N LEU A 70 -10.22 4.48 10.50
CA LEU A 70 -8.82 4.62 10.91
C LEU A 70 -8.15 5.84 10.25
N ARG A 71 -8.53 6.14 9.00
CA ARG A 71 -7.95 7.23 8.20
C ARG A 71 -8.58 8.59 8.42
N GLN A 72 -9.87 8.66 8.74
CA GLN A 72 -10.63 9.92 8.90
C GLN A 72 -9.93 10.98 9.76
N PRO A 73 -9.21 10.63 10.85
CA PRO A 73 -8.50 11.62 11.66
C PRO A 73 -7.32 12.28 10.93
N PHE A 74 -6.74 11.64 9.91
CA PHE A 74 -5.48 12.04 9.28
C PHE A 74 -5.59 12.33 7.77
N ALA A 75 -6.59 11.75 7.10
CA ALA A 75 -6.77 11.82 5.66
C ALA A 75 -8.23 12.13 5.29
N VAL A 76 -8.40 12.71 4.11
CA VAL A 76 -9.68 13.12 3.53
C VAL A 76 -9.77 12.64 2.09
N THR A 77 -10.97 12.28 1.66
CA THR A 77 -11.26 11.98 0.25
C THR A 77 -11.42 13.30 -0.50
N VAL A 78 -10.75 13.41 -1.64
CA VAL A 78 -10.73 14.60 -2.50
C VAL A 78 -10.77 14.16 -3.97
N PRO A 79 -11.27 15.00 -4.90
CA PRO A 79 -11.18 14.69 -6.32
C PRO A 79 -9.73 14.47 -6.75
N ASP A 80 -9.51 13.43 -7.55
CA ASP A 80 -8.21 13.15 -8.15
C ASP A 80 -7.79 14.28 -9.09
N GLU A 81 -6.50 14.61 -9.13
CA GLU A 81 -5.97 15.72 -9.94
C GLU A 81 -6.21 15.52 -11.44
N THR A 82 -6.35 14.26 -11.89
CA THR A 82 -6.65 13.92 -13.29
C THR A 82 -8.14 14.01 -13.62
N GLY A 83 -9.01 14.18 -12.61
CA GLY A 83 -10.46 14.12 -12.77
C GLY A 83 -11.01 12.70 -12.96
N ALA A 84 -10.18 11.67 -12.81
CA ALA A 84 -10.58 10.27 -12.99
C ALA A 84 -11.52 9.72 -11.88
N GLY A 85 -11.73 10.47 -10.81
CA GLY A 85 -12.61 10.10 -9.71
C GLY A 85 -12.20 10.74 -8.39
N GLU A 86 -12.42 10.02 -7.29
CA GLU A 86 -12.00 10.42 -5.95
C GLU A 86 -10.71 9.71 -5.54
N THR A 87 -9.83 10.43 -4.88
CA THR A 87 -8.59 9.92 -4.27
C THR A 87 -8.54 10.29 -2.79
N VAL A 88 -7.51 9.82 -2.09
CA VAL A 88 -7.33 10.05 -0.66
C VAL A 88 -6.06 10.88 -0.47
N ALA A 89 -6.19 12.02 0.20
CA ALA A 89 -5.08 12.90 0.50
C ALA A 89 -4.95 13.11 2.01
N ALA A 90 -3.73 13.41 2.46
CA ALA A 90 -3.50 13.87 3.82
C ALA A 90 -4.27 15.17 4.09
N ARG A 91 -4.81 15.33 5.30
CA ARG A 91 -5.46 16.58 5.70
C ARG A 91 -4.46 17.74 5.65
N LYS A 92 -4.93 18.95 5.31
CA LYS A 92 -4.11 20.18 5.19
C LYS A 92 -3.50 20.70 6.50
N GLU A 93 -3.72 20.02 7.62
CA GLU A 93 -3.10 20.35 8.91
C GLU A 93 -1.57 20.21 8.84
N SER A 94 -0.82 20.80 9.78
CA SER A 94 0.66 20.76 9.80
C SER A 94 1.21 19.69 10.74
N GLY A 95 2.51 19.41 10.60
CA GLY A 95 3.28 18.59 11.53
C GLY A 95 2.98 17.08 11.47
N VAL A 96 2.80 16.46 12.64
CA VAL A 96 2.78 15.01 12.78
C VAL A 96 1.58 14.36 12.11
N ARG A 97 0.38 14.93 12.30
CA ARG A 97 -0.86 14.39 11.72
C ARG A 97 -0.83 14.36 10.20
N LYS A 98 -0.27 15.41 9.59
CA LYS A 98 -0.06 15.46 8.13
C LYS A 98 0.85 14.34 7.64
N SER A 99 1.95 14.10 8.35
CA SER A 99 2.93 13.07 7.97
C SER A 99 2.35 11.67 8.09
N ILE A 100 1.57 11.41 9.15
CA ILE A 100 0.81 10.17 9.30
C ILE A 100 -0.23 10.06 8.18
N GLY A 101 -0.96 11.14 7.89
CA GLY A 101 -1.90 11.22 6.78
C GLY A 101 -1.27 10.89 5.44
N GLN A 102 -0.06 11.40 5.16
CA GLN A 102 0.70 11.12 3.92
C GLN A 102 1.13 9.64 3.84
N LEU A 103 1.53 9.05 4.97
CA LEU A 103 1.88 7.64 5.03
C LEU A 103 0.66 6.74 4.81
N LEU A 104 -0.47 7.08 5.44
CA LEU A 104 -1.72 6.31 5.32
C LEU A 104 -2.40 6.51 3.97
N SER A 105 -2.26 7.67 3.33
CA SER A 105 -2.83 7.93 1.99
C SER A 105 -1.94 7.44 0.84
N CYS A 106 -0.68 7.07 1.12
CA CYS A 106 0.22 6.52 0.12
C CYS A 106 0.31 4.99 0.24
N PRO A 107 -0.22 4.23 -0.73
CA PRO A 107 -0.25 2.76 -0.67
C PRO A 107 1.15 2.15 -0.68
N ILE A 108 2.13 2.81 -1.32
CA ILE A 108 3.52 2.33 -1.37
C ILE A 108 4.21 2.57 -0.03
N CYS A 109 4.02 3.74 0.59
CA CYS A 109 4.58 4.03 1.91
C CYS A 109 4.02 3.05 2.95
N ALA A 110 2.69 2.90 3.03
CA ALA A 110 2.05 1.91 3.90
C ALA A 110 2.55 0.48 3.57
N GLY A 111 2.65 0.16 2.28
CA GLY A 111 3.18 -1.11 1.79
C GLY A 111 4.59 -1.43 2.31
N THR A 112 5.51 -0.46 2.37
CA THR A 112 6.85 -0.67 2.92
C THR A 112 6.83 -1.10 4.39
N TRP A 113 5.99 -0.46 5.21
CA TRP A 113 5.81 -0.84 6.62
C TRP A 113 5.17 -2.22 6.77
N ILE A 114 4.16 -2.50 5.95
CA ILE A 114 3.50 -3.80 5.90
C ILE A 114 4.48 -4.90 5.50
N ALA A 115 5.27 -4.71 4.45
CA ALA A 115 6.26 -5.68 3.99
C ALA A 115 7.27 -6.01 5.09
N ALA A 116 7.80 -4.99 5.78
CA ALA A 116 8.67 -5.21 6.93
C ALA A 116 7.97 -6.03 8.04
N GLY A 117 6.74 -5.67 8.39
CA GLY A 117 5.95 -6.40 9.38
C GLY A 117 5.68 -7.86 9.00
N LEU A 118 5.35 -8.13 7.73
CA LEU A 118 5.16 -9.49 7.21
C LEU A 118 6.46 -10.30 7.25
N VAL A 119 7.57 -9.70 6.83
CA VAL A 119 8.89 -10.36 6.91
C VAL A 119 9.21 -10.69 8.36
N TYR A 120 9.09 -9.74 9.30
CA TYR A 120 9.33 -10.00 10.72
C TYR A 120 8.39 -11.07 11.28
N GLY A 121 7.13 -11.06 10.85
CA GLY A 121 6.13 -12.08 11.17
C GLY A 121 6.54 -13.48 10.69
N LEU A 122 7.11 -13.61 9.49
CA LEU A 122 7.60 -14.88 8.98
C LEU A 122 8.72 -15.48 9.85
N TYR A 123 9.54 -14.64 10.47
CA TYR A 123 10.54 -15.10 11.43
C TYR A 123 9.91 -15.41 12.79
N ALA A 124 9.09 -14.50 13.35
CA ALA A 124 8.54 -14.67 14.69
C ALA A 124 7.48 -15.78 14.80
N LEU A 125 6.53 -15.81 13.86
CA LEU A 125 5.35 -16.66 13.80
C LEU A 125 5.09 -17.12 12.35
N PRO A 126 5.91 -18.02 11.79
CA PRO A 126 5.89 -18.37 10.36
C PRO A 126 4.54 -18.88 9.85
N THR A 127 3.90 -19.79 10.59
CA THR A 127 2.66 -20.44 10.17
C THR A 127 1.50 -19.45 10.00
N PRO A 128 1.10 -18.65 11.02
CA PRO A 128 0.01 -17.69 10.84
C PRO A 128 0.34 -16.60 9.81
N THR A 129 1.59 -16.13 9.74
CA THR A 129 1.97 -15.13 8.74
C THR A 129 1.85 -15.66 7.32
N ARG A 130 2.22 -16.92 7.05
CA ARG A 130 2.02 -17.53 5.73
C ARG A 130 0.56 -17.65 5.34
N VAL A 131 -0.31 -18.06 6.28
CA VAL A 131 -1.76 -18.14 6.04
C VAL A 131 -2.31 -16.75 5.72
N PHE A 132 -1.94 -15.74 6.50
CA PHE A 132 -2.36 -14.36 6.26
C PHE A 132 -1.88 -13.83 4.91
N MET A 133 -0.62 -14.06 4.55
CA MET A 133 -0.07 -13.70 3.24
C MET A 133 -0.79 -14.42 2.10
N ALA A 134 -1.12 -15.71 2.26
CA ALA A 134 -1.85 -16.46 1.24
C ALA A 134 -3.25 -15.86 1.00
N ILE A 135 -3.97 -15.54 2.08
CA ILE A 135 -5.28 -14.86 1.98
C ILE A 135 -5.13 -13.52 1.26
N MET A 136 -4.24 -12.65 1.73
CA MET A 136 -4.10 -11.29 1.19
C MET A 136 -3.56 -11.28 -0.25
N SER A 137 -2.64 -12.20 -0.59
CA SER A 137 -2.13 -12.33 -1.96
C SER A 137 -3.18 -12.82 -2.95
N SER A 138 -4.05 -13.76 -2.54
CA SER A 138 -5.14 -14.23 -3.38
C SER A 138 -6.11 -13.08 -3.75
N VAL A 139 -6.44 -12.24 -2.77
CA VAL A 139 -7.29 -11.06 -2.98
C VAL A 139 -6.56 -10.01 -3.83
N GLY A 140 -5.26 -9.80 -3.59
CA GLY A 140 -4.44 -8.89 -4.41
C GLY A 140 -4.36 -9.32 -5.88
N ALA A 141 -4.22 -10.62 -6.15
CA ALA A 141 -4.27 -11.15 -7.50
C ALA A 141 -5.65 -10.94 -8.14
N ALA A 142 -6.74 -11.20 -7.41
CA ALA A 142 -8.09 -10.96 -7.88
C ALA A 142 -8.34 -9.47 -8.21
N GLU A 143 -7.84 -8.55 -7.38
CA GLU A 143 -7.93 -7.10 -7.63
C GLU A 143 -7.22 -6.71 -8.94
N ILE A 144 -6.03 -7.24 -9.20
CA ILE A 144 -5.30 -7.01 -10.45
C ILE A 144 -6.08 -7.53 -11.66
N ILE A 145 -6.61 -8.76 -11.57
CA ILE A 145 -7.39 -9.37 -12.64
C ILE A 145 -8.65 -8.53 -12.92
N HIS A 146 -9.32 -8.05 -11.88
CA HIS A 146 -10.50 -7.20 -12.01
C HIS A 146 -10.16 -5.88 -12.69
N ALA A 147 -9.09 -5.21 -12.25
CA ALA A 147 -8.62 -3.96 -12.85
C ALA A 147 -8.24 -4.11 -14.32
N ILE A 148 -7.57 -5.22 -14.69
CA ILE A 148 -7.24 -5.53 -16.09
C ILE A 148 -8.53 -5.74 -16.91
N THR A 149 -9.46 -6.52 -16.37
CA THR A 149 -10.75 -6.80 -17.04
C THR A 149 -11.52 -5.51 -17.29
N GLU A 150 -11.59 -4.64 -16.28
CA GLU A 150 -12.22 -3.34 -16.39
C GLU A 150 -11.53 -2.47 -17.45
N ALA A 151 -10.20 -2.33 -17.40
CA ALA A 151 -9.44 -1.54 -18.38
C ALA A 151 -9.65 -2.02 -19.82
N LEU A 152 -9.65 -3.34 -20.05
CA LEU A 152 -9.95 -3.93 -21.35
C LEU A 152 -11.38 -3.62 -21.80
N SER A 153 -12.35 -3.71 -20.88
CA SER A 153 -13.75 -3.42 -21.18
C SER A 153 -13.97 -1.96 -21.58
N TRP A 154 -13.34 -1.01 -20.89
CA TRP A 154 -13.41 0.42 -21.22
C TRP A 154 -12.71 0.73 -22.53
N GLY A 155 -11.54 0.14 -22.79
CA GLY A 155 -10.83 0.26 -24.07
C GLY A 155 -11.69 -0.22 -25.25
N ALA A 156 -12.34 -1.37 -25.10
CA ALA A 156 -13.24 -1.92 -26.11
C ALA A 156 -14.50 -1.06 -26.33
N GLN A 157 -14.99 -0.38 -25.30
CA GLN A 157 -16.12 0.56 -25.42
C GLN A 157 -15.71 1.86 -26.11
N ALA A 158 -14.56 2.42 -25.76
CA ALA A 158 -14.01 3.60 -26.42
C ALA A 158 -13.83 3.36 -27.93
N ALA A 159 -13.20 2.25 -28.32
CA ALA A 159 -13.00 1.89 -29.72
C ALA A 159 -14.32 1.84 -30.52
N ARG A 160 -15.39 1.29 -29.94
CA ARG A 160 -16.72 1.22 -30.57
C ARG A 160 -17.36 2.59 -30.79
N LYS A 161 -17.20 3.53 -29.85
CA LYS A 161 -17.71 4.90 -30.00
C LYS A 161 -17.00 5.64 -31.15
N PHE A 162 -15.69 5.49 -31.28
CA PHE A 162 -14.94 6.09 -32.39
C PHE A 162 -15.35 5.53 -33.75
N SER A 163 -15.58 4.22 -33.87
CA SER A 163 -16.06 3.63 -35.13
C SER A 163 -17.48 4.05 -35.51
N GLY A 164 -18.35 4.31 -34.53
CA GLY A 164 -19.74 4.72 -34.77
C GLY A 164 -19.88 6.17 -35.25
N ASN A 165 -19.02 7.08 -34.76
CA ASN A 165 -19.07 8.49 -35.17
C ASN A 165 -18.74 8.70 -36.66
N HIS A 166 -17.86 7.88 -37.24
CA HIS A 166 -17.52 7.97 -38.66
C HIS A 166 -18.66 7.57 -39.61
N HIS A 167 -19.69 6.85 -39.15
CA HIS A 167 -20.87 6.54 -39.97
C HIS A 167 -22.00 7.58 -39.85
N GLY A 168 -21.92 8.49 -38.88
CA GLY A 168 -22.91 9.57 -38.69
C GLY A 168 -22.60 10.84 -39.48
N ASP A 169 -21.33 11.09 -39.81
CA ASP A 169 -20.87 12.29 -40.52
C ASP A 169 -20.88 12.14 -42.06
N ASP A 170 -21.15 10.91 -42.56
CA ASP A 170 -21.25 10.58 -44.00
C ASP A 170 -22.71 10.55 -44.53
N MET A 171 -23.70 11.00 -43.75
CA MET A 171 -25.11 11.18 -44.14
C MET A 171 -25.56 12.64 -43.99
#